data_AF-A0A7C6WKH6-F1
#
_entry.id   AF-A0A7C6WKH6-F1
#
_cell.length_a   1.000
_cell.length_b   1.000
_cell.length_c   1.000
_cell.angle_alpha   90.00
_cell.angle_beta   90.00
_cell.angle_gamma   90.00
#
_symmetry.space_group_name_H-M   'P 1'
#
loop_
_entity.id
_entity.type
_entity.pdbx_description
1 polymer ?
#
loop_
_entity_poly.entity_id
_entity_poly.type
_entity_poly.pdbx_seq_one_letter_code
_entity_poly.pdbx_strand_id
1 'polypeptide(L)'
;TKETQHIEEANYREFARMCRDFKDDAYVMMEGHVYTPEEAMKCLFLGAHAVVVGSAITRPHLIAKRFVDLMGGYQDNWREAEKARH
;
A
#
# COMPACT_ATOMS: atom_id res chain seq x y z
N THR A 1 -2.52 9.11 12.96
CA THR A 1 -3.02 10.15 13.88
C THR A 1 -4.39 10.61 13.39
N LYS A 2 -5.14 11.44 14.14
CA LYS A 2 -6.43 11.98 13.63
C LYS A 2 -6.28 12.69 12.27
N GLU A 3 -5.11 13.28 12.05
CA GLU A 3 -4.74 13.99 10.81
C GLU A 3 -4.48 13.06 9.62
N THR A 4 -4.21 11.78 9.82
CA THR A 4 -3.88 10.83 8.73
C THR A 4 -4.93 9.74 8.52
N GLN A 5 -6.05 9.76 9.26
CA GLN A 5 -7.10 8.73 9.19
C GLN A 5 -7.79 8.62 7.82
N HIS A 6 -7.75 9.68 7.02
CA HIS A 6 -8.36 9.76 5.69
C HIS A 6 -7.37 9.47 4.55
N ILE A 7 -6.11 9.20 4.85
CA ILE A 7 -5.10 8.84 3.84
C ILE A 7 -5.28 7.36 3.52
N GLU A 8 -5.77 7.06 2.32
CA GLU A 8 -6.04 5.69 1.88
C GLU A 8 -5.04 5.16 0.87
N GLU A 9 -4.28 6.05 0.22
CA GLU A 9 -3.37 5.74 -0.87
C GLU A 9 -1.99 6.33 -0.63
N ALA A 10 -0.98 5.68 -1.22
CA ALA A 10 0.39 6.19 -1.22
C ALA A 10 0.50 7.49 -2.03
N ASN A 11 1.16 8.51 -1.47
CA ASN A 11 1.48 9.73 -2.20
C ASN A 11 2.69 9.51 -3.12
N TYR A 12 2.42 8.97 -4.31
CA TYR A 12 3.45 8.64 -5.30
C TYR A 12 4.27 9.84 -5.78
N ARG A 13 3.70 11.05 -5.76
CA ARG A 13 4.42 12.26 -6.19
C ARG A 13 5.54 12.60 -5.21
N GLU A 14 5.21 12.65 -3.92
CA GLU A 14 6.18 12.93 -2.86
C GLU A 14 7.19 11.79 -2.75
N PHE A 15 6.72 10.54 -2.87
CA PHE A 15 7.60 9.37 -2.89
C PHE A 15 8.63 9.42 -4.02
N ALA A 16 8.20 9.73 -5.25
CA ALA A 16 9.10 9.87 -6.40
C ALA A 16 10.10 11.02 -6.22
N ARG A 17 9.68 12.12 -5.58
CA ARG A 17 10.60 13.21 -5.22
C ARG A 17 11.66 12.72 -4.25
N MET A 18 11.26 12.02 -3.18
CA MET A 18 12.22 11.45 -2.22
C MET A 18 13.20 10.48 -2.88
N CYS A 19 12.71 9.56 -3.72
CA CYS A 19 13.56 8.62 -4.45
C CYS A 19 14.61 9.35 -5.30
N ARG A 20 14.23 10.46 -5.94
CA ARG A 20 15.14 11.30 -6.73
C ARG A 20 16.16 12.03 -5.85
N ASP A 21 15.68 12.68 -4.80
CA ASP A 21 16.49 13.56 -3.96
C ASP A 21 17.54 12.79 -3.17
N PHE A 22 17.22 11.56 -2.74
CA PHE A 22 18.12 10.71 -1.95
C PHE A 22 18.87 9.65 -2.76
N LYS A 23 18.74 9.63 -4.10
CA LYS A 23 19.24 8.52 -4.94
C LYS A 23 20.73 8.19 -4.74
N ASP A 24 21.55 9.20 -4.40
CA ASP A 24 23.00 9.08 -4.23
C ASP A 24 23.41 8.97 -2.75
N ASP A 25 22.48 9.22 -1.82
CA ASP A 25 22.74 9.34 -0.39
C ASP A 25 22.16 8.17 0.43
N ALA A 26 21.04 7.58 -0.01
CA ALA A 26 20.35 6.52 0.71
C ALA A 26 19.50 5.62 -0.18
N TYR A 27 19.31 4.37 0.27
CA TYR A 27 18.32 3.48 -0.32
C TYR A 27 16.92 3.81 0.19
N VAL A 28 16.02 4.14 -0.73
CA VAL A 28 14.62 4.43 -0.40
C VAL A 28 13.79 3.16 -0.57
N MET A 29 13.10 2.77 0.50
CA MET A 29 12.17 1.63 0.50
C MET A 29 10.73 2.13 0.48
N MET A 30 9.87 1.52 -0.34
CA MET A 30 8.43 1.74 -0.23
C MET A 30 7.82 0.76 0.76
N GLU A 31 7.11 1.25 1.77
CA GLU A 31 6.30 0.44 2.67
C GLU A 31 4.90 1.02 2.81
N GLY A 32 3.90 0.15 2.89
CA GLY A 32 2.50 0.51 3.13
C GLY A 32 1.72 0.78 1.84
N HIS A 33 0.42 0.50 1.88
CA HIS A 33 -0.52 0.76 0.77
C HIS A 33 -0.12 0.14 -0.58
N VAL A 34 0.59 -0.99 -0.58
CA VAL A 34 0.88 -1.81 -1.76
C VAL A 34 0.05 -3.09 -1.67
N TYR A 35 -0.94 -3.22 -2.55
CA TYR A 35 -1.92 -4.29 -2.53
C TYR A 35 -1.90 -5.17 -3.78
N THR A 36 -1.27 -4.69 -4.85
CA THR A 36 -1.18 -5.37 -6.14
C THR A 36 0.28 -5.44 -6.63
N PRO A 37 0.63 -6.44 -7.44
CA PRO A 37 1.94 -6.49 -8.10
C PRO A 37 2.24 -5.24 -8.94
N GLU A 38 1.23 -4.67 -9.60
CA GLU A 38 1.36 -3.48 -10.45
C GLU A 38 1.74 -2.24 -9.62
N GLU A 39 1.20 -2.09 -8.42
CA GLU A 39 1.62 -1.03 -7.49
C GLU A 39 3.06 -1.22 -7.03
N ALA A 40 3.49 -2.47 -6.74
CA ALA A 40 4.88 -2.74 -6.39
C ALA A 40 5.83 -2.39 -7.55
N MET A 41 5.46 -2.77 -8.78
CA MET A 41 6.20 -2.42 -10.00
C MET A 41 6.29 -0.90 -10.19
N LYS A 42 5.19 -0.17 -9.94
CA LYS A 42 5.17 1.29 -9.99
C LYS A 42 6.16 1.89 -8.98
N CYS A 43 6.23 1.37 -7.75
CA CYS A 43 7.15 1.88 -6.74
C CYS A 43 8.62 1.69 -7.15
N LEU A 44 8.96 0.51 -7.67
CA LEU A 44 10.30 0.24 -8.22
C LEU A 44 10.62 1.18 -9.38
N PHE A 45 9.66 1.39 -10.31
CA PHE A 45 9.83 2.31 -11.42
C PHE A 45 10.06 3.76 -10.97
N LEU A 46 9.45 4.19 -9.87
CA LEU A 46 9.64 5.53 -9.30
C LEU A 46 10.98 5.72 -8.57
N GLY A 47 11.78 4.65 -8.43
CA GLY A 47 13.13 4.70 -7.85
C GLY A 47 13.27 4.05 -6.48
N ALA A 48 12.26 3.31 -6.02
CA ALA A 48 12.40 2.49 -4.81
C ALA A 48 13.50 1.43 -5.00
N HIS A 49 14.39 1.27 -4.02
CA HIS A 49 15.36 0.18 -4.01
C HIS A 49 14.69 -1.17 -3.76
N ALA A 50 13.70 -1.21 -2.85
CA ALA A 50 12.84 -2.35 -2.63
C ALA A 50 11.45 -1.91 -2.16
N VAL A 51 10.50 -2.86 -2.20
CA VAL A 51 9.11 -2.66 -1.79
C VAL A 51 8.76 -3.70 -0.73
N VAL A 52 8.24 -3.24 0.41
CA VAL A 52 7.78 -4.08 1.51
C VAL A 52 6.27 -4.31 1.35
N VAL A 53 5.89 -5.58 1.14
CA VAL A 53 4.49 -5.98 0.99
C VAL A 53 4.05 -6.80 2.20
N GLY A 54 3.18 -6.21 3.02
CA GLY A 54 2.67 -6.81 4.25
C GLY A 54 1.35 -7.56 4.04
N SER A 55 0.25 -6.93 4.48
CA SER A 55 -1.09 -7.54 4.56
C SER A 55 -1.57 -8.18 3.27
N ALA A 56 -1.20 -7.61 2.11
CA ALA A 56 -1.54 -8.13 0.80
C ALA A 56 -0.96 -9.54 0.51
N ILE A 57 0.07 -9.99 1.23
CA ILE A 57 0.65 -11.34 1.10
C ILE A 57 0.44 -12.14 2.39
N THR A 58 0.70 -11.55 3.56
CA THR A 58 0.76 -12.28 4.83
C THR A 58 -0.59 -12.42 5.54
N ARG A 59 -1.65 -11.76 5.05
CA ARG A 59 -3.01 -11.82 5.62
C ARG A 59 -4.03 -12.32 4.56
N PRO A 60 -3.98 -13.60 4.15
CA PRO A 60 -4.84 -14.13 3.09
C PRO A 60 -6.35 -14.00 3.37
N HIS A 61 -6.76 -13.94 4.64
CA HIS A 61 -8.16 -13.69 5.01
C HIS A 61 -8.67 -12.31 4.57
N LEU A 62 -7.81 -11.28 4.53
CA LEU A 62 -8.18 -9.97 4.00
C LEU A 62 -8.33 -10.01 2.48
N ILE A 63 -7.49 -10.80 1.79
CA ILE A 63 -7.61 -11.03 0.35
C ILE A 63 -8.96 -11.71 0.07
N ALA A 64 -9.27 -12.81 0.76
CA ALA A 64 -10.55 -13.50 0.62
C ALA A 64 -11.74 -12.57 0.88
N LYS A 65 -11.68 -11.75 1.93
CA LYS A 65 -12.72 -10.74 2.23
C LYS A 65 -12.91 -9.76 1.06
N ARG A 66 -11.83 -9.22 0.48
CA ARG A 66 -11.93 -8.33 -0.71
C ARG A 66 -12.68 -8.98 -1.86
N PHE A 67 -12.38 -10.24 -2.18
CA PHE A 67 -13.07 -10.97 -3.25
C PHE A 67 -14.56 -11.16 -2.93
N VAL A 68 -14.89 -11.61 -1.73
CA VAL A 68 -16.29 -11.84 -1.31
C VAL A 68 -17.07 -10.53 -1.28
N ASP A 69 -16.49 -9.48 -0.72
CA ASP A 69 -17.12 -8.16 -0.65
C ASP A 69 -17.43 -7.64 -2.07
N LEU A 70 -16.46 -7.74 -3.01
CA LEU A 70 -16.66 -7.34 -4.41
C LEU A 70 -17.73 -8.17 -5.11
N MET A 71 -17.69 -9.50 -5.01
CA MET A 71 -18.67 -10.39 -5.64
C MET A 71 -20.08 -10.22 -5.04
N GLY A 72 -20.16 -9.88 -3.75
CA GLY A 72 -21.42 -9.62 -3.04
C GLY A 72 -21.97 -8.20 -3.22
N GLY A 73 -21.32 -7.35 -4.03
CA GLY A 73 -21.77 -5.98 -4.28
C GLY A 73 -21.42 -4.98 -3.17
N TYR A 74 -20.21 -5.08 -2.61
CA TYR A 74 -19.64 -4.18 -1.60
C TYR A 74 -20.43 -4.10 -0.29
N GLN A 75 -20.88 -5.26 0.23
CA GLN A 75 -21.63 -5.29 1.50
C GLN A 75 -20.85 -4.71 2.68
N ASP A 76 -19.51 -4.82 2.65
CA ASP A 76 -18.60 -4.28 3.65
C ASP A 76 -17.42 -3.55 3.01
N ASN A 77 -16.86 -2.56 3.72
CA ASN A 77 -15.57 -1.97 3.39
C ASN A 77 -14.44 -2.80 4.02
N TRP A 78 -13.74 -3.58 3.20
CA TRP A 78 -12.59 -4.40 3.65
C TRP A 78 -11.49 -3.58 4.34
N ARG A 79 -11.34 -2.27 4.05
CA ARG A 79 -10.36 -1.40 4.73
C ARG A 79 -10.67 -1.23 6.21
N GLU A 80 -11.94 -1.26 6.59
CA GLU A 80 -12.33 -1.20 8.01
C GLU A 80 -11.91 -2.48 8.74
N ALA A 81 -12.03 -3.64 8.09
CA ALA A 81 -11.52 -4.90 8.62
C ALA A 81 -9.99 -4.92 8.75
N GLU A 82 -9.27 -4.23 7.85
CA GLU A 82 -7.82 -4.05 7.95
C GLU A 82 -7.46 -3.11 9.11
N LYS A 83 -8.14 -1.97 9.26
CA LYS A 83 -7.90 -0.97 10.32
C LYS A 83 -8.24 -1.48 11.72
N ALA A 84 -9.26 -2.32 11.87
CA ALA A 84 -9.75 -2.78 13.17
C ALA A 84 -8.76 -3.65 13.99
N ARG A 85 -7.61 -4.03 13.40
CA ARG A 85 -6.58 -4.86 14.05
C ARG A 85 -5.20 -4.19 14.12
N HIS A 86 -5.15 -2.88 13.91
CA HIS A 86 -3.94 -2.04 14.04
C HIS A 86 -4.08 -1.03 15.16
#